data_AF-A0A413T6M7-F1
#
_entry.id   AF-A0A413T6M7-F1
#
_cell.length_a   1.000
_cell.length_b   1.000
_cell.length_c   1.000
_cell.angle_alpha   90.00
_cell.angle_beta   90.00
_cell.angle_gamma   90.00
#
_symmetry.space_group_name_H-M   'P 1'
#
loop_
_entity.id
_entity.type
_entity.pdbx_description
1 polymer ?
#
loop_
_entity_poly.entity_id
_entity_poly.type
_entity_poly.pdbx_seq_one_letter_code
_entity_poly.pdbx_strand_id
1 'polypeptide(L)'
;MLNNDKTIKSMATKAIADNGYDYTVSSTFGFSDFPVKTYGDVIFPKGTYTSYTIKIGNGKGHNWWCVLYPPLCFVDVSTGVLPDNSKKKLRDSLSDTQYHTVTKYNFKFKYLKFFNNLCQN
;
A
#
# COMPACT_ATOMS: atom_id res chain seq x y z
N MET A 1 -15.53 -5.86 -4.90
CA MET A 1 -15.40 -5.36 -3.51
C MET A 1 -16.75 -5.14 -2.86
N LEU A 2 -17.64 -4.35 -3.47
CA LEU A 2 -18.95 -4.01 -2.90
C LEU A 2 -19.81 -5.21 -2.50
N ASN A 3 -19.78 -6.31 -3.27
CA ASN A 3 -20.53 -7.52 -2.96
C ASN A 3 -20.15 -8.17 -1.62
N ASN A 4 -18.95 -7.89 -1.12
CA ASN A 4 -18.44 -8.43 0.14
C ASN A 4 -18.46 -7.40 1.29
N ASP A 5 -19.03 -6.21 1.08
CA ASP A 5 -19.01 -5.11 2.05
C ASP A 5 -19.61 -5.52 3.41
N LYS A 6 -20.72 -6.25 3.39
CA LYS A 6 -21.36 -6.77 4.61
C LYS A 6 -20.43 -7.72 5.37
N THR A 7 -19.79 -8.66 4.67
CA THR A 7 -18.86 -9.63 5.24
C THR A 7 -17.64 -8.92 5.84
N ILE A 8 -17.06 -7.96 5.11
CA ILE A 8 -15.90 -7.20 5.58
C ILE A 8 -16.22 -6.41 6.85
N LYS A 9 -17.36 -5.69 6.87
CA LYS A 9 -17.79 -4.96 8.08
C LYS A 9 -18.05 -5.90 9.25
N SER A 10 -18.70 -7.04 9.02
CA SER A 10 -18.94 -8.04 10.06
C SER A 10 -17.64 -8.56 10.67
N MET A 11 -16.64 -8.87 9.84
CA MET A 11 -15.31 -9.28 10.31
C MET A 11 -14.61 -8.18 11.11
N ALA A 12 -14.66 -6.93 10.64
CA ALA A 12 -14.08 -5.79 11.34
C ALA A 12 -14.76 -5.55 12.70
N THR A 13 -16.09 -5.57 12.74
CA THR A 13 -16.86 -5.44 13.99
C THR A 13 -16.55 -6.58 14.96
N LYS A 14 -16.45 -7.81 14.48
CA LYS A 14 -16.05 -8.95 15.31
C LYS A 14 -14.65 -8.76 15.88
N ALA A 15 -13.67 -8.36 15.06
CA ALA A 15 -12.31 -8.13 15.52
C ALA A 15 -12.24 -7.02 16.59
N ILE A 16 -13.01 -5.95 16.44
CA ILE A 16 -13.11 -4.87 17.43
C ILE A 16 -13.68 -5.39 18.76
N ALA A 17 -14.77 -6.14 18.71
CA ALA A 17 -15.41 -6.73 19.89
C ALA A 17 -14.53 -7.76 20.60
N ASP A 18 -13.85 -8.62 19.85
CA ASP A 18 -12.91 -9.63 20.37
C ASP A 18 -11.71 -8.97 21.11
N ASN A 19 -11.41 -7.69 20.81
CA ASN A 19 -10.40 -6.89 21.50
C ASN A 19 -10.97 -6.02 22.64
N GLY A 20 -12.26 -6.17 23.00
CA GLY A 20 -12.88 -5.46 24.13
C GLY A 20 -13.33 -4.03 23.83
N TYR A 21 -13.50 -3.67 22.55
CA TYR A 21 -13.99 -2.36 22.12
C TYR A 21 -15.40 -2.44 21.53
N ASP A 22 -16.10 -1.30 21.47
CA ASP A 22 -17.48 -1.18 20.98
C ASP A 22 -17.61 -0.19 19.79
N TYR A 23 -16.49 0.11 19.11
CA TYR A 23 -16.48 1.07 18.02
C TYR A 23 -17.37 0.67 16.85
N THR A 24 -18.11 1.64 16.32
CA THR A 24 -18.90 1.46 15.09
C THR A 24 -18.00 1.27 13.87
N VAL A 25 -18.49 0.53 12.88
CA VAL A 25 -17.79 0.28 11.61
C VAL A 25 -18.64 0.79 10.46
N SER A 26 -18.04 1.64 9.62
CA SER A 26 -18.60 2.05 8.33
C SER A 26 -17.58 1.88 7.23
N SER A 27 -18.04 1.85 5.98
CA SER A 27 -17.18 1.67 4.81
C SER A 27 -17.61 2.58 3.67
N THR A 28 -16.65 2.98 2.85
CA THR A 28 -16.89 3.72 1.62
C THR A 28 -16.02 3.16 0.50
N PHE A 29 -16.54 3.15 -0.73
CA PHE A 29 -15.77 2.86 -1.94
C PHE A 29 -15.84 4.07 -2.84
N GLY A 30 -14.68 4.56 -3.29
CA GLY A 30 -14.63 5.77 -4.08
C GLY A 30 -13.21 6.27 -4.25
N PHE A 31 -13.05 7.59 -4.33
CA PHE A 31 -11.75 8.22 -4.44
C PHE A 31 -11.29 8.76 -3.09
N SER A 32 -10.00 8.64 -2.80
CA SER A 32 -9.38 9.23 -1.61
C SER A 32 -7.99 9.74 -1.94
N ASP A 33 -7.58 10.78 -1.23
CA ASP A 33 -6.24 11.33 -1.36
C ASP A 33 -5.26 10.56 -0.48
N PHE A 34 -4.13 10.20 -1.07
CA PHE A 34 -3.04 9.52 -0.39
C PHE A 34 -1.77 10.37 -0.48
N PRO A 35 -0.96 10.40 0.60
CA PRO A 35 0.39 10.91 0.51
C PRO A 35 1.26 9.96 -0.34
N VAL A 36 2.53 10.33 -0.53
CA VAL A 36 3.52 9.41 -1.10
C VAL A 36 3.59 8.13 -0.25
N LYS A 37 3.61 6.97 -0.89
CA LYS A 37 3.75 5.66 -0.23
C LYS A 37 4.92 4.88 -0.82
N THR A 38 5.72 4.29 0.05
CA THR A 38 6.90 3.51 -0.33
C THR A 38 6.72 2.06 0.10
N TYR A 39 6.97 1.13 -0.82
CA TYR A 39 6.99 -0.31 -0.59
C TYR A 39 8.32 -0.85 -1.10
N GLY A 40 9.31 -0.91 -0.22
CA GLY A 40 10.70 -1.23 -0.58
C GLY A 40 11.21 -0.22 -1.60
N ASP A 41 11.35 -0.69 -2.83
CA ASP A 41 11.95 0.03 -3.94
C ASP A 41 10.88 0.55 -4.94
N VAL A 42 9.60 0.46 -4.57
CA VAL A 42 8.46 1.01 -5.33
C VAL A 42 7.87 2.21 -4.59
N ILE A 43 7.64 3.31 -5.31
CA ILE A 43 7.09 4.55 -4.75
C ILE A 43 5.81 4.96 -5.49
N PHE A 44 4.70 4.99 -4.79
CA PHE A 44 3.45 5.56 -5.29
C PHE A 44 3.42 7.06 -4.99
N PRO A 45 3.24 7.92 -6.02
CA PRO A 45 3.23 9.36 -5.83
C PRO A 45 2.00 9.81 -5.02
N LYS A 46 2.06 11.00 -4.42
CA LYS A 46 0.89 11.65 -3.84
C LYS A 46 -0.18 11.81 -4.93
N GLY A 47 -1.44 11.52 -4.60
CA GLY A 47 -2.54 11.71 -5.53
C GLY A 47 -3.84 11.11 -5.02
N THR A 48 -4.84 11.19 -5.88
CA THR A 48 -6.17 10.62 -5.64
C THR A 48 -6.25 9.22 -6.25
N TYR A 49 -6.61 8.23 -5.45
CA TYR A 49 -6.69 6.84 -5.86
C TYR A 49 -8.07 6.26 -5.54
N THR A 50 -8.49 5.26 -6.31
CA THR A 50 -9.65 4.44 -5.95
C THR A 50 -9.34 3.65 -4.69
N SER A 51 -10.17 3.80 -3.66
CA SER A 51 -10.00 3.23 -2.33
C SER A 51 -11.27 2.53 -1.87
N TYR A 52 -11.07 1.49 -1.06
CA TYR A 52 -12.09 0.97 -0.17
C TYR A 52 -11.66 1.33 1.26
N THR A 53 -12.39 2.22 1.91
CA THR A 53 -12.03 2.77 3.22
C THR A 53 -12.94 2.17 4.28
N ILE A 54 -12.35 1.61 5.33
CA ILE A 54 -13.07 1.17 6.53
C ILE A 54 -12.81 2.20 7.62
N LYS A 55 -13.86 2.78 8.17
CA LYS A 55 -13.80 3.74 9.27
C LYS A 55 -14.28 3.09 10.56
N ILE A 56 -13.40 3.09 11.56
CA ILE A 56 -13.64 2.59 12.91
C ILE A 56 -13.91 3.77 13.84
N GLY A 57 -15.08 3.80 14.47
CA GLY A 57 -15.57 4.91 15.27
C GLY A 57 -15.49 6.24 14.51
N ASN A 58 -14.83 7.22 15.12
CA ASN A 58 -14.64 8.55 14.51
C ASN A 58 -13.43 8.64 13.55
N GLY A 59 -12.63 7.58 13.39
CA GLY A 59 -11.47 7.58 12.48
C GLY A 59 -10.33 8.51 12.91
N LYS A 60 -10.18 8.78 14.21
CA LYS A 60 -9.17 9.70 14.77
C LYS A 60 -7.84 9.03 15.15
N GLY A 61 -7.69 7.74 14.88
CA GLY A 61 -6.49 6.97 15.22
C GLY A 61 -5.37 7.10 14.19
N HIS A 62 -4.35 6.26 14.35
CA HIS A 62 -3.31 6.08 13.33
C HIS A 62 -3.89 5.35 12.12
N ASN A 63 -4.20 6.10 11.06
CA ASN A 63 -4.80 5.53 9.85
C ASN A 63 -3.77 4.73 9.06
N TRP A 64 -4.10 3.46 8.80
CA TRP A 64 -3.32 2.55 7.98
C TRP A 64 -3.86 2.49 6.56
N TRP A 65 -2.94 2.39 5.60
CA TRP A 65 -3.25 2.48 4.17
C TRP A 65 -2.40 1.46 3.43
N CYS A 66 -2.98 0.79 2.44
CA CYS A 66 -2.36 -0.35 1.78
C CYS A 66 -2.73 -0.39 0.29
N VAL A 67 -1.78 -0.79 -0.57
CA VAL A 67 -2.08 -1.18 -1.95
C VAL A 67 -2.59 -2.62 -1.94
N LEU A 68 -3.87 -2.79 -2.30
CA LEU A 68 -4.53 -4.09 -2.21
C LEU A 68 -4.16 -5.03 -3.37
N TYR A 69 -3.97 -4.49 -4.58
CA TYR A 69 -3.65 -5.29 -5.77
C TYR A 69 -2.53 -4.63 -6.58
N PRO A 70 -1.35 -5.29 -6.71
CA PRO A 70 -0.94 -6.50 -5.96
C PRO A 70 -0.88 -6.24 -4.45
N PRO A 71 -1.02 -7.26 -3.59
CA PRO A 71 -1.13 -7.09 -2.14
C PRO A 71 0.23 -6.81 -1.49
N LEU A 72 0.70 -5.56 -1.63
CA LEU A 72 2.04 -5.14 -1.23
C LEU A 72 2.25 -5.09 0.29
N CYS A 73 1.19 -5.20 1.08
CA CYS A 73 1.28 -4.99 2.53
C CYS A 73 1.65 -6.25 3.31
N PHE A 74 1.76 -7.38 2.63
CA PHE A 74 2.19 -8.64 3.24
C PHE A 74 3.62 -9.03 2.82
N VAL A 75 4.30 -8.17 2.05
CA VAL A 75 5.70 -8.41 1.66
C VAL A 75 6.63 -7.92 2.76
N ASP A 76 7.65 -8.71 3.07
CA ASP A 76 8.67 -8.30 4.03
C ASP A 76 9.54 -7.18 3.43
N VAL A 77 9.29 -5.96 3.88
CA VAL A 77 9.97 -4.74 3.45
C VAL A 77 11.36 -4.56 4.09
N SER A 78 11.77 -5.45 5.01
CA SER A 78 13.06 -5.36 5.72
C SER A 78 14.28 -5.39 4.79
N THR A 79 14.14 -6.03 3.62
CA THR A 79 15.20 -6.13 2.60
C THR A 79 15.37 -4.86 1.76
N GLY A 80 14.46 -3.89 1.88
CA GLY A 80 14.46 -2.64 1.13
C GLY A 80 14.14 -2.79 -0.36
N VAL A 81 13.80 -4.01 -0.83
CA VAL A 81 13.48 -4.31 -2.24
C VAL A 81 12.20 -5.12 -2.31
N LEU A 82 11.26 -4.72 -3.16
CA LEU A 82 10.05 -5.49 -3.38
C LEU A 82 10.39 -6.80 -4.10
N PRO A 83 9.93 -7.98 -3.61
CA PRO A 83 10.22 -9.26 -4.24
C PRO A 83 9.78 -9.33 -5.72
N ASP A 84 10.53 -10.06 -6.55
CA ASP A 84 10.30 -10.11 -8.01
C ASP A 84 8.90 -10.62 -8.38
N ASN A 85 8.35 -11.56 -7.60
CA ASN A 85 6.98 -12.05 -7.81
C ASN A 85 5.93 -10.92 -7.66
N SER A 86 6.16 -9.98 -6.75
CA SER A 86 5.29 -8.85 -6.46
C SER A 86 5.49 -7.76 -7.50
N LYS A 87 6.73 -7.54 -7.96
CA LYS A 87 7.05 -6.65 -9.08
C LYS A 87 6.42 -7.12 -10.39
N LYS A 88 6.42 -8.43 -10.67
CA LYS A 88 5.76 -9.00 -11.84
C LYS A 88 4.25 -8.77 -11.79
N LYS A 89 3.60 -9.12 -10.67
CA LYS A 89 2.16 -8.86 -10.50
C LYS A 89 1.81 -7.37 -10.60
N LEU A 90 2.69 -6.50 -10.09
CA LEU A 90 2.54 -5.06 -10.22
C LEU A 90 2.63 -4.62 -11.68
N ARG A 91 3.58 -5.18 -12.44
CA ARG A 91 3.74 -4.92 -13.88
C ARG A 91 2.52 -5.37 -14.68
N ASP A 92 1.97 -6.53 -14.34
CA ASP A 92 0.79 -7.10 -15.02
C ASP A 92 -0.48 -6.29 -14.73
N SER A 93 -0.52 -5.57 -13.60
CA SER A 93 -1.69 -4.79 -13.16
C SER A 93 -1.68 -3.33 -13.61
N LEU A 94 -0.53 -2.83 -14.09
CA LEU A 94 -0.33 -1.42 -14.43
C LEU A 94 0.06 -1.25 -15.89
N SER A 95 -0.30 -0.11 -16.49
CA SER A 95 0.28 0.27 -17.78
C SER A 95 1.80 0.45 -17.66
N ASP A 96 2.50 0.37 -18.78
CA ASP A 96 3.95 0.63 -18.87
C ASP A 96 4.33 1.97 -18.23
N THR A 97 3.57 3.02 -18.55
CA THR A 97 3.79 4.37 -18.03
C THR A 97 3.58 4.45 -16.52
N GLN A 98 2.55 3.79 -15.99
CA GLN A 98 2.25 3.74 -14.56
C GLN A 98 3.32 2.95 -13.80
N TYR A 99 3.69 1.78 -14.33
CA TYR A 99 4.74 0.94 -13.76
C TYR A 99 6.08 1.68 -13.71
N HIS A 100 6.47 2.32 -14.82
CA HIS A 100 7.67 3.14 -14.87
C HIS A 100 7.59 4.30 -13.90
N THR A 101 6.43 4.95 -13.72
CA THR A 101 6.29 6.04 -12.74
C THR A 101 6.59 5.57 -11.32
N VAL A 102 6.05 4.41 -10.92
CA VAL A 102 6.22 3.92 -9.55
C VAL A 102 7.59 3.28 -9.29
N THR A 103 8.31 2.87 -10.34
CA THR A 103 9.66 2.29 -10.25
C THR A 103 10.79 3.27 -10.60
N LYS A 104 10.51 4.37 -11.32
CA LYS A 104 11.53 5.35 -11.77
C LYS A 104 12.25 6.03 -10.61
N TYR A 105 11.53 6.34 -9.53
CA TYR A 105 12.14 6.98 -8.35
C TYR A 105 13.24 6.14 -7.68
N ASN A 106 13.28 4.85 -8.01
CA ASN A 106 14.23 3.89 -7.52
C ASN A 106 15.58 3.92 -8.25
N PHE A 107 15.61 4.41 -9.51
CA PHE A 107 16.85 4.56 -10.26
C PHE A 107 17.86 5.50 -9.58
N LYS A 108 17.38 6.49 -8.81
CA LYS A 108 18.25 7.43 -8.09
C LYS A 108 19.14 6.72 -7.05
N PHE A 109 18.65 5.65 -6.42
CA PHE A 109 19.41 4.90 -5.41
C PHE A 109 20.38 3.88 -6.00
N LYS A 110 20.15 3.39 -7.24
CA LYS A 110 21.08 2.48 -7.92
C LYS A 110 22.43 3.15 -8.19
N TYR A 111 22.42 4.42 -8.61
CA TYR A 111 23.65 5.18 -8.82
C TYR A 111 24.39 5.46 -7.51
N LEU A 112 23.68 5.77 -6.42
CA LEU A 112 24.31 5.99 -5.10
C LEU A 112 25.04 4.75 -4.59
N LYS A 113 24.44 3.55 -4.73
CA LYS A 113 25.13 2.29 -4.39
C LYS A 113 26.36 2.05 -5.28
N PHE A 114 26.27 2.37 -6.56
CA PHE A 114 27.38 2.24 -7.51
C PHE A 114 28.55 3.18 -7.15
N PHE A 115 28.27 4.45 -6.81
CA PHE A 115 29.31 5.39 -6.38
C PHE A 115 29.93 4.99 -5.02
N ASN A 116 29.14 4.48 -4.08
CA ASN A 116 29.67 4.03 -2.80
C ASN A 116 30.63 2.83 -2.93
N ASN A 117 30.42 1.96 -3.93
CA ASN A 117 31.35 0.87 -4.26
C ASN A 117 32.57 1.32 -5.06
N LEU A 118 32.52 2.49 -5.72
CA LEU A 118 33.67 3.07 -6.42
C LEU A 118 34.57 3.92 -5.51
N CYS A 119 34.05 4.42 -4.39
CA CYS A 119 34.82 5.18 -3.39
C CYS A 119 35.49 4.29 -2.33
N GLN A 120 35.40 2.96 -2.44
CA GLN A 120 36.08 1.98 -1.56
C GLN A 120 37.33 1.35 -2.22
N ASN A 121 37.77 1.87 -3.36
CA ASN A 121 39.08 1.57 -3.96
C ASN A 121 39.89 2.85 -4.12
#